data_AF-A0A0L6ZEA8-F1
#
_entry.id   AF-A0A0L6ZEA8-F1
#
_cell.length_a   1.000
_cell.length_b   1.000
_cell.length_c   1.000
_cell.angle_alpha   90.00
_cell.angle_beta   90.00
_cell.angle_gamma   90.00
#
_symmetry.space_group_name_H-M   'P 1'
#
loop_
_entity.id
_entity.type
_entity.pdbx_description
1 polymer ?
#
loop_
_entity_poly.entity_id
_entity_poly.type
_entity_poly.pdbx_seq_one_letter_code
_entity_poly.pdbx_strand_id
1 'polypeptide(L)'
;MGHTPYGYIIENGIAVIDEEKASNVRKLYQGYLQGLSLSAAAKEAGIETYHGTAGKMLRNKRYLGDDYYPSIIDKETFEKAEEERLRRAKRLGRIFEPKEIGKINIPTEFIVGEVTQKYINPFKQAEYAYSLIEREGAMNGSQ
;
A
#
# COMPACT_ATOMS: atom_id res chain seq x y z
N MET A 1 18.85 1.47 1.79
CA MET A 1 19.37 1.50 0.40
C MET A 1 18.24 1.96 -0.51
N GLY A 2 18.40 3.09 -1.17
CA GLY A 2 17.37 3.59 -2.09
C GLY A 2 17.23 2.64 -3.27
N HIS A 3 16.05 2.08 -3.48
CA HIS A 3 15.78 1.26 -4.65
C HIS A 3 15.60 2.17 -5.87
N THR A 4 16.60 2.21 -6.74
CA THR A 4 16.53 2.83 -8.07
C THR A 4 15.48 2.06 -8.90
N PRO A 5 14.50 2.74 -9.53
CA PRO A 5 13.54 2.05 -10.38
C PRO A 5 14.23 1.36 -11.57
N TYR A 6 13.68 0.22 -11.99
CA TYR A 6 14.17 -0.51 -13.15
C TYR A 6 14.08 0.37 -14.42
N GLY A 7 15.12 0.40 -15.25
CA GLY A 7 15.21 1.34 -16.38
C GLY A 7 16.08 2.56 -16.11
N TYR A 8 16.57 2.73 -14.87
CA TYR A 8 17.49 3.80 -14.50
C TYR A 8 18.76 3.27 -13.83
N ILE A 9 19.83 4.03 -14.00
CA ILE A 9 21.09 3.92 -13.25
C ILE A 9 21.40 5.28 -12.63
N ILE A 10 22.11 5.27 -11.50
CA ILE A 10 22.58 6.51 -10.86
C ILE A 10 24.04 6.69 -11.20
N GLU A 11 24.35 7.72 -11.98
CA GLU A 11 25.71 8.10 -12.33
C GLU A 11 26.01 9.45 -11.71
N ASN A 12 27.05 9.53 -10.86
CA ASN A 12 27.48 10.76 -10.19
C ASN A 12 26.35 11.50 -9.43
N GLY A 13 25.38 10.76 -8.88
CA GLY A 13 24.25 11.33 -8.13
C GLY A 13 23.10 11.85 -9.00
N ILE A 14 23.15 11.60 -10.32
CA ILE A 14 22.09 11.95 -11.27
C ILE A 14 21.46 10.65 -11.79
N ALA A 15 20.13 10.60 -11.90
CA ALA A 15 19.48 9.46 -12.55
C ALA A 15 19.59 9.58 -14.08
N VAL A 16 20.12 8.54 -14.69
CA VAL A 16 20.29 8.41 -16.14
C VAL A 16 19.49 7.20 -16.61
N ILE A 17 18.98 7.26 -17.83
CA ILE A 17 18.26 6.15 -18.45
C ILE A 17 19.25 5.02 -18.76
N ASP A 18 18.97 3.83 -18.26
CA ASP A 18 19.60 2.59 -18.71
C ASP A 18 18.82 2.11 -19.94
N GLU A 19 19.33 2.39 -21.14
CA GLU A 19 18.56 2.23 -22.38
C GLU A 19 18.12 0.77 -22.64
N GLU A 20 18.93 -0.21 -22.22
CA GLU A 20 18.56 -1.62 -22.33
C GLU A 20 17.34 -1.94 -21.44
N LYS A 21 17.42 -1.56 -20.17
CA LYS A 21 16.31 -1.78 -19.23
C LYS A 21 15.10 -0.91 -19.55
N ALA A 22 15.29 0.31 -20.04
CA ALA A 22 14.23 1.22 -20.44
C ALA A 22 13.49 0.70 -21.68
N SER A 23 14.21 0.13 -22.66
CA SER A 23 13.61 -0.60 -23.78
C SER A 23 12.73 -1.75 -23.30
N ASN A 24 13.16 -2.52 -22.29
CA ASN A 24 12.34 -3.57 -21.69
C ASN A 24 11.07 -3.00 -21.02
N VAL A 25 11.16 -1.85 -20.34
CA VAL A 25 9.97 -1.15 -19.82
C VAL A 25 9.01 -0.78 -20.95
N ARG A 26 9.49 -0.21 -22.07
CA ARG A 26 8.64 0.12 -23.23
C ARG A 26 7.95 -1.12 -23.80
N LYS A 27 8.69 -2.22 -23.96
CA LYS A 27 8.14 -3.52 -24.40
C LYS A 27 7.07 -4.07 -23.44
N LEU A 28 7.27 -3.92 -22.13
CA LEU A 28 6.28 -4.31 -21.12
C LEU A 28 4.96 -3.56 -21.31
N TYR A 29 5.00 -2.24 -21.50
CA TYR A 29 3.81 -1.43 -21.76
C TYR A 29 3.14 -1.85 -23.06
N GLN A 30 3.91 -2.00 -24.14
CA GLN A 30 3.40 -2.41 -25.45
C GLN A 30 2.71 -3.78 -25.39
N GLY A 31 3.38 -4.79 -24.83
CA GLY A 31 2.84 -6.14 -24.71
C GLY A 31 1.56 -6.17 -23.86
N TYR A 32 1.52 -5.40 -22.76
CA TYR A 32 0.32 -5.29 -21.94
C TYR A 32 -0.87 -4.69 -22.70
N LEU A 33 -0.63 -3.60 -23.44
CA LEU A 33 -1.63 -2.91 -24.26
C LEU A 33 -2.11 -3.76 -25.45
N GLN A 34 -1.25 -4.64 -25.98
CA GLN A 34 -1.61 -5.61 -27.02
C GLN A 34 -2.46 -6.79 -26.50
N GLY A 35 -2.77 -6.83 -25.20
CA GLY A 35 -3.68 -7.82 -24.62
C GLY A 35 -3.00 -8.89 -23.78
N LEU A 36 -1.66 -8.90 -23.70
CA LEU A 36 -0.95 -9.89 -22.88
C LEU A 36 -1.27 -9.74 -21.40
N SER A 37 -1.16 -10.83 -20.66
CA SER A 37 -1.20 -10.79 -19.19
C SER A 37 0.06 -10.08 -18.66
N LEU A 38 0.01 -9.59 -17.41
CA LEU A 38 1.16 -8.92 -16.79
C LEU A 38 2.42 -9.80 -16.76
N SER A 39 2.25 -11.10 -16.50
CA SER A 39 3.37 -12.05 -16.50
C SER A 39 3.88 -12.35 -17.91
N ALA A 40 2.99 -12.49 -18.89
CA ALA A 40 3.38 -12.74 -20.28
C ALA A 40 4.11 -11.52 -20.87
N ALA A 41 3.57 -10.31 -20.66
CA ALA A 41 4.20 -9.07 -21.12
C ALA A 41 5.58 -8.85 -20.50
N ALA A 42 5.74 -9.12 -19.19
CA ALA A 42 7.05 -9.04 -18.53
C ALA A 42 8.05 -10.07 -19.08
N LYS A 43 7.61 -11.32 -19.27
CA LYS A 43 8.45 -12.37 -19.85
C LYS A 43 8.91 -12.02 -21.26
N GLU A 44 8.01 -11.52 -22.10
CA GLU A 44 8.32 -11.13 -23.48
C GLU A 44 9.23 -9.89 -23.54
N ALA A 45 9.07 -8.98 -22.59
CA ALA A 45 9.97 -7.85 -22.41
C ALA A 45 11.34 -8.23 -21.84
N GLY A 46 11.61 -9.50 -21.53
CA GLY A 46 12.87 -9.94 -20.92
C GLY A 46 13.02 -9.56 -19.44
N ILE A 47 11.90 -9.27 -18.76
CA ILE A 47 11.87 -8.89 -17.35
C ILE A 47 11.44 -10.11 -16.52
N GLU A 48 12.41 -10.76 -15.88
CA GLU A 48 12.14 -11.88 -14.98
C GLU A 48 11.51 -11.39 -13.68
N THR A 49 10.18 -11.34 -13.64
CA THR A 49 9.45 -10.87 -12.48
C THR A 49 8.05 -11.47 -12.36
N TYR A 50 7.49 -11.42 -11.16
CA TYR A 50 6.11 -11.82 -10.89
C TYR A 50 5.10 -10.77 -11.40
N HIS A 51 3.87 -11.23 -11.67
CA HIS A 51 2.76 -10.41 -12.16
C HIS A 51 2.47 -9.19 -11.27
N GLY A 52 2.58 -9.33 -9.94
CA GLY A 52 2.36 -8.23 -9.00
C GLY A 52 3.38 -7.11 -9.15
N THR A 53 4.65 -7.47 -9.38
CA THR A 53 5.73 -6.50 -9.62
C THR A 53 5.61 -5.86 -11.00
N ALA A 54 5.31 -6.63 -12.05
CA ALA A 54 5.01 -6.08 -13.37
C ALA A 54 3.84 -5.07 -13.31
N GLY A 55 2.80 -5.38 -12.55
CA GLY A 55 1.70 -4.45 -12.29
C GLY A 55 2.08 -3.22 -11.46
N LYS A 56 3.13 -3.29 -10.61
CA LYS A 56 3.70 -2.10 -9.95
C LYS A 56 4.49 -1.26 -10.93
N MET A 57 5.24 -1.89 -11.85
CA MET A 57 5.99 -1.18 -12.90
C MET A 57 5.06 -0.35 -13.78
N LEU A 58 3.94 -0.90 -14.25
CA LEU A 58 2.96 -0.15 -15.07
C LEU A 58 2.33 1.06 -14.36
N ARG A 59 2.37 1.11 -13.03
CA ARG A 59 1.82 2.19 -12.20
C ARG A 59 2.90 3.14 -11.66
N ASN A 60 4.16 2.91 -12.02
CA ASN A 60 5.26 3.70 -11.50
C ASN A 60 5.33 5.04 -12.22
N LYS A 61 4.85 6.10 -11.55
CA LYS A 61 4.83 7.46 -12.09
C LYS A 61 6.21 8.00 -12.45
N ARG A 62 7.28 7.46 -11.87
CA ARG A 62 8.67 7.88 -12.19
C ARG A 62 9.00 7.67 -13.68
N TYR A 63 8.33 6.73 -14.37
CA TYR A 63 8.54 6.53 -15.81
C TYR A 63 7.99 7.66 -16.69
N LEU A 64 7.08 8.50 -16.17
CA LEU A 64 6.63 9.71 -16.86
C LEU A 64 7.71 10.80 -16.88
N GLY A 65 8.70 10.67 -16.01
CA GLY A 65 9.68 11.69 -15.70
C GLY A 65 9.25 12.58 -14.54
N ASP A 66 10.22 12.98 -13.73
CA ASP A 66 10.11 14.01 -12.70
C ASP A 66 11.39 14.87 -12.69
N ASP A 67 11.56 15.76 -11.70
CA ASP A 67 12.73 16.64 -11.61
C ASP A 67 14.07 15.87 -11.50
N TYR A 68 14.03 14.59 -11.13
CA TYR A 68 15.21 13.76 -10.90
C TYR A 68 15.35 12.62 -11.92
N TYR A 69 14.25 11.95 -12.29
CA TYR A 69 14.22 10.84 -13.23
C TYR A 69 13.81 11.31 -14.63
N PRO A 70 14.61 11.04 -15.68
CA PRO A 70 14.19 11.28 -17.05
C PRO A 70 12.98 10.43 -17.46
N SER A 71 12.18 10.91 -18.42
CA SER A 71 11.01 10.17 -18.91
C SER A 71 11.40 8.94 -19.74
N ILE A 72 10.79 7.79 -19.48
CA ILE A 72 10.94 6.55 -20.27
C ILE A 72 9.68 6.28 -21.11
N ILE A 73 8.51 6.66 -20.59
CA ILE A 73 7.18 6.42 -21.18
C ILE A 73 6.43 7.75 -21.27
N ASP A 74 5.76 7.98 -22.40
CA ASP A 74 4.92 9.14 -22.58
C ASP A 74 3.62 9.04 -21.76
N LYS A 75 3.04 10.20 -21.46
CA LYS A 75 1.83 10.30 -20.63
C LYS A 75 0.64 9.53 -21.22
N GLU A 76 0.47 9.56 -22.55
CA GLU A 76 -0.64 8.91 -23.24
C GLU A 76 -0.56 7.38 -23.10
N THR A 77 0.62 6.80 -23.31
CA THR A 77 0.86 5.35 -23.13
C THR A 77 0.63 4.92 -21.69
N PHE A 78 1.06 5.74 -20.72
CA PHE A 78 0.84 5.47 -19.30
C PHE A 78 -0.65 5.44 -18.95
N GLU A 79 -1.40 6.45 -19.37
CA GLU A 79 -2.84 6.58 -19.12
C GLU A 79 -3.61 5.43 -19.78
N LYS A 80 -3.30 5.09 -21.04
CA LYS A 80 -3.90 3.92 -21.73
C LYS A 80 -3.67 2.61 -20.97
N ALA A 81 -2.48 2.40 -20.42
CA ALA A 81 -2.19 1.20 -19.65
C ALA A 81 -2.98 1.16 -18.33
N GLU A 82 -3.17 2.30 -17.68
CA GLU A 82 -3.99 2.40 -16.47
C GLU A 82 -5.48 2.17 -16.75
N GLU A 83 -6.00 2.75 -17.83
CA GLU A 83 -7.38 2.55 -18.29
C GLU A 83 -7.66 1.08 -18.62
N GLU A 84 -6.79 0.44 -19.39
CA GLU A 84 -6.94 -0.98 -19.74
C GLU A 84 -6.88 -1.86 -18.48
N ARG A 85 -6.03 -1.52 -17.51
CA ARG A 85 -5.97 -2.22 -16.22
C ARG A 85 -7.28 -2.09 -15.45
N LEU A 86 -7.85 -0.88 -15.37
CA LEU A 86 -9.14 -0.64 -14.72
C LEU A 86 -10.28 -1.37 -15.44
N ARG A 87 -10.29 -1.33 -16.77
CA ARG A 87 -11.25 -2.07 -17.61
C ARG A 87 -11.20 -3.57 -17.33
N ARG A 88 -10.00 -4.17 -17.29
CA ARG A 88 -9.82 -5.59 -16.96
C ARG A 88 -10.25 -5.91 -15.53
N ALA A 89 -9.93 -5.06 -14.56
CA ALA A 89 -10.35 -5.23 -13.17
C ALA A 89 -11.87 -5.19 -13.02
N LYS A 90 -12.54 -4.23 -13.69
CA LYS A 90 -14.00 -4.10 -13.73
C LYS A 90 -14.65 -5.35 -14.32
N ARG A 91 -14.14 -5.82 -15.46
CA ARG A 91 -14.64 -7.04 -16.13
C ARG A 91 -14.55 -8.28 -15.23
N LEU A 92 -13.52 -8.37 -14.39
CA LEU A 92 -13.31 -9.49 -13.48
C LEU A 92 -14.02 -9.33 -12.12
N GLY A 93 -14.80 -8.26 -11.91
CA GLY A 93 -15.42 -7.98 -10.61
C GLY A 93 -14.42 -7.72 -9.48
N ARG A 94 -13.19 -7.31 -9.81
CA ARG A 94 -12.10 -7.07 -8.84
C ARG A 94 -12.02 -5.62 -8.35
N ILE A 95 -12.95 -4.77 -8.79
CA ILE A 95 -13.12 -3.44 -8.22
C ILE A 95 -14.05 -3.62 -7.03
N PHE A 96 -13.45 -3.75 -5.86
CA PHE A 96 -14.19 -3.77 -4.60
C PHE A 96 -14.40 -2.33 -4.16
N GLU A 97 -15.66 -1.93 -4.01
CA GLU A 97 -15.97 -0.73 -3.25
C GLU A 97 -15.47 -0.92 -1.82
N PRO A 98 -14.85 0.11 -1.21
CA PRO A 98 -14.51 0.05 0.20
C PRO A 98 -15.77 -0.32 0.97
N LYS A 99 -15.72 -1.43 1.71
CA LYS A 99 -16.81 -1.78 2.61
C LYS A 99 -16.98 -0.59 3.54
N GLU A 100 -18.20 -0.05 3.63
CA GLU A 100 -18.52 0.92 4.66
C GLU A 100 -18.18 0.26 5.99
N ILE A 101 -17.08 0.70 6.60
CA ILE A 101 -16.76 0.31 7.97
C ILE A 101 -17.80 1.06 8.79
N GLY A 102 -18.95 0.42 9.02
CA GLY A 102 -19.94 0.93 9.95
C GLY A 102 -19.21 1.31 11.23
N LYS A 103 -19.54 2.47 11.80
CA LYS A 103 -18.89 2.97 13.03
C LYS A 103 -18.97 1.85 14.08
N ILE A 104 -17.85 1.19 14.33
CA ILE A 104 -17.75 0.21 15.40
C ILE A 104 -17.74 1.05 16.67
N ASN A 105 -18.86 1.08 17.39
CA ASN A 105 -18.93 1.69 18.70
C ASN A 105 -18.17 0.77 19.67
N ILE A 106 -16.87 0.99 19.77
CA ILE A 106 -16.05 0.38 20.81
C ILE A 106 -16.30 1.20 22.09
N PRO A 107 -16.87 0.62 23.15
CA PRO A 107 -17.03 1.33 24.41
C PRO A 107 -15.64 1.64 24.96
N THR A 108 -15.34 2.94 25.05
CA THR A 108 -14.08 3.49 25.57
C THR A 108 -14.28 4.14 26.93
N GLU A 109 -15.52 4.21 27.39
CA GLU A 109 -15.92 4.74 28.69
C GLU A 109 -15.63 3.69 29.78
N PHE A 110 -14.94 4.12 30.82
CA PHE A 110 -14.64 3.34 32.01
C PHE A 110 -14.76 4.26 33.22
N ILE A 111 -15.09 3.68 34.37
CA ILE A 111 -15.20 4.37 35.64
C ILE A 111 -14.07 3.86 36.53
N VAL A 112 -13.50 4.75 37.35
CA VAL A 112 -12.50 4.37 38.35
C VAL A 112 -13.13 4.58 39.73
N GLY A 113 -13.15 3.52 40.55
CA GLY A 113 -13.63 3.58 41.92
C GLY A 113 -12.77 4.50 42.81
N GLU A 114 -13.31 4.86 43.98
CA GLU A 114 -12.64 5.73 44.94
C GLU A 114 -11.40 5.06 45.56
N VAL A 115 -10.28 5.79 45.62
CA VAL A 115 -9.03 5.30 46.20
C VAL A 115 -9.07 5.49 47.71
N THR A 116 -9.39 4.42 48.45
CA THR A 116 -9.47 4.44 49.92
C THR A 116 -8.16 4.07 50.61
N GLN A 117 -7.23 3.42 49.90
CA GLN A 117 -5.95 2.97 50.43
C GLN A 117 -4.74 3.49 49.63
N LYS A 118 -3.66 3.84 50.34
CA LYS A 118 -2.37 4.21 49.74
C LYS A 118 -1.24 3.29 50.21
N TYR A 119 -0.42 2.85 49.27
CA TYR A 119 0.73 1.97 49.47
C TYR A 119 2.02 2.73 49.13
N ILE A 120 3.07 2.50 49.93
CA ILE A 120 4.40 3.08 49.71
C ILE A 120 5.06 2.48 48.46
N ASN A 121 4.81 1.20 48.20
CA ASN A 121 5.35 0.53 47.02
C ASN A 121 4.58 1.00 45.77
N PRO A 122 5.27 1.63 44.79
CA PRO A 122 4.62 2.20 43.61
C PRO A 122 3.98 1.15 42.70
N PHE A 123 4.56 -0.06 42.61
CA PHE A 123 3.98 -1.15 41.82
C PHE A 123 2.68 -1.66 42.45
N LYS A 124 2.65 -1.79 43.78
CA LYS A 124 1.46 -2.20 44.53
C LYS A 124 0.36 -1.13 44.50
N GLN A 125 0.75 0.14 44.52
CA GLN A 125 -0.19 1.26 44.35
C GLN A 125 -0.84 1.26 42.96
N ALA A 126 -0.06 0.98 41.92
CA ALA A 126 -0.55 0.90 40.54
C ALA A 126 -1.49 -0.29 40.34
N GLU A 127 -1.11 -1.48 40.86
CA GLU A 127 -1.97 -2.66 40.87
C GLU A 127 -3.32 -2.39 41.53
N TYR A 128 -3.32 -1.77 42.72
CA TYR A 128 -4.54 -1.38 43.41
C TYR A 128 -5.37 -0.37 42.61
N ALA A 129 -4.75 0.68 42.05
CA ALA A 129 -5.46 1.66 41.23
C ALA A 129 -6.11 1.06 39.97
N TYR A 130 -5.44 0.12 39.31
CA TYR A 130 -6.00 -0.56 38.13
C TYR A 130 -7.11 -1.55 38.51
N SER A 131 -7.06 -2.14 39.70
CA SER A 131 -8.14 -3.00 40.20
C SER A 131 -9.47 -2.28 40.42
N LEU A 132 -9.45 -0.94 40.50
CA LEU A 132 -10.64 -0.09 40.65
C LEU A 132 -11.28 0.32 39.31
N ILE A 133 -10.70 -0.07 38.17
CA ILE A 133 -11.26 0.25 36.85
C ILE A 133 -12.42 -0.70 36.55
N GLU A 134 -13.61 -0.14 36.35
CA GLU A 134 -14.81 -0.86 35.95
C GLU A 134 -15.29 -0.37 34.58
N ARG A 135 -15.91 -1.26 33.80
CA ARG A 135 -16.54 -0.89 32.53
C ARG A 135 -17.96 -0.39 32.82
N GLU A 136 -18.32 0.77 32.27
CA GLU A 136 -19.69 1.27 32.36
C GLU A 136 -20.62 0.31 31.59
N GLY A 137 -21.45 -0.46 32.31
CA GLY A 137 -22.31 -1.49 31.72
C GLY A 137 -22.66 -2.73 32.56
N ALA A 138 -22.30 -2.81 33.85
CA ALA A 138 -22.71 -3.91 34.74
C ALA A 138 -23.64 -3.45 35.89
N MET A 139 -24.63 -2.62 35.60
CA MET A 139 -25.80 -2.46 36.48
C MET A 139 -26.98 -3.19 35.82
N ASN A 140 -27.15 -4.47 36.17
CA ASN A 140 -28.42 -5.13 36.48
C ASN A 140 -28.26 -6.66 36.37
N GLY A 141 -28.14 -7.30 37.53
CA GLY A 141 -28.09 -8.75 37.65
C GLY A 141 -27.99 -9.21 39.10
N SER A 142 -28.93 -8.80 39.96
CA SER A 142 -29.21 -9.53 41.19
C SER A 142 -30.72 -9.46 41.47
N GLN A 143 -31.25 -10.67 41.68
CA GLN A 143 -32.65 -11.05 41.85
C GLN A 143 -33.34 -10.42 43.05
#